data_AF-A0A7L9ATX3-F1
#
_entry.id   AF-A0A7L9ATX3-F1
#
_cell.length_a   1.000
_cell.length_b   1.000
_cell.length_c   1.000
_cell.angle_alpha   90.00
_cell.angle_beta   90.00
_cell.angle_gamma   90.00
#
_symmetry.space_group_name_H-M   'P 1'
#
loop_
_entity.id
_entity.type
_entity.pdbx_description
1 polymer ?
#
loop_
_entity_poly.entity_id
_entity_poly.type
_entity_poly.pdbx_seq_one_letter_code
_entity_poly.pdbx_strand_id
1 'polypeptide(L)'
;VSFVNSISTSKGGKHVDSVTDSVVKNVLEVLKKKNKGGVNIKPFQVKNHMWLFVNCLIVNPTFDSQTKENMTLQAKSFGSKCTFSEKFINAVSKSGLVESVLTWAKFKAQTELVKASGKKQSKLKGIPKLEDANDAGTKNAHLYTLIL
;
A
#
# COMPACT_ATOMS: atom_id res chain seq x y z
N VAL A 1 13.58 9.01 -9.27
CA VAL A 1 14.67 9.95 -9.65
C VAL A 1 14.06 11.33 -9.77
N SER A 2 14.69 12.36 -9.22
CA SER A 2 14.08 13.70 -9.24
C SER A 2 15.08 14.84 -9.26
N PHE A 3 14.69 15.92 -9.95
CA PHE A 3 15.47 17.15 -10.08
C PHE A 3 14.60 18.38 -9.79
N VAL A 4 15.14 19.33 -9.03
CA VAL A 4 14.54 20.63 -8.74
C VAL A 4 15.52 21.71 -9.19
N ASN A 5 15.15 22.53 -10.18
CA ASN A 5 16.03 23.56 -10.74
C ASN A 5 17.44 23.01 -11.09
N SER A 6 17.48 21.86 -11.77
CA SER A 6 18.70 21.12 -12.13
C SER A 6 19.52 20.54 -10.96
N ILE A 7 19.03 20.62 -9.73
CA ILE A 7 19.64 19.98 -8.55
C ILE A 7 19.05 18.59 -8.38
N SER A 8 19.90 17.57 -8.27
CA SER A 8 19.47 16.20 -8.00
C SER A 8 18.99 16.06 -6.55
N THR A 9 17.69 15.80 -6.35
CA THR A 9 17.12 15.53 -5.03
C THR A 9 17.04 14.02 -4.82
N SER A 10 18.18 13.41 -4.46
CA SER A 10 18.36 11.96 -4.30
C SER A 10 17.43 11.34 -3.24
N LYS A 11 17.12 12.08 -2.17
CA LYS A 11 16.21 11.68 -1.09
C LYS A 11 14.75 12.11 -1.36
N GLY A 12 14.49 12.77 -2.49
CA GLY A 12 13.16 13.21 -2.89
C GLY A 12 12.72 14.51 -2.21
N GLY A 13 11.51 14.52 -1.65
CA GLY A 13 10.96 15.69 -0.99
C GLY A 13 9.53 16.02 -1.43
N LYS A 14 9.07 17.22 -1.06
CA LYS A 14 7.67 17.62 -1.20
C LYS A 14 7.18 17.70 -2.65
N HIS A 15 8.06 17.98 -3.62
CA HIS A 15 7.72 17.92 -5.04
C HIS A 15 7.38 16.49 -5.47
N VAL A 16 8.18 15.51 -5.04
CA VAL A 16 7.94 14.09 -5.33
C VAL A 16 6.67 13.62 -4.63
N ASP A 17 6.48 13.96 -3.36
CA ASP A 17 5.29 13.60 -2.59
C ASP A 17 4.01 14.10 -3.28
N SER A 18 3.98 15.39 -3.66
CA SER A 18 2.82 16.02 -4.30
C SER A 18 2.40 15.32 -5.60
N VAL A 19 3.37 14.98 -6.46
CA VAL A 19 3.15 14.22 -7.70
C VAL A 19 2.68 12.80 -7.39
N THR A 20 3.38 12.11 -6.48
CA THR A 20 3.11 10.72 -6.15
C THR A 20 1.71 10.56 -5.53
N ASP A 21 1.34 11.42 -4.58
CA ASP A 21 0.04 11.37 -3.90
C ASP A 21 -1.11 11.60 -4.88
N SER A 22 -0.93 12.52 -5.82
CA SER A 22 -1.92 12.79 -6.87
C SER A 22 -2.12 11.60 -7.80
N VAL A 23 -1.04 10.94 -8.22
CA VAL A 23 -1.12 9.72 -9.05
C VAL A 23 -1.74 8.56 -8.27
N VAL A 24 -1.27 8.32 -7.04
CA VAL A 24 -1.76 7.24 -6.17
C VAL A 24 -3.26 7.40 -5.88
N LYS A 25 -3.75 8.62 -5.64
CA LYS A 25 -5.17 8.88 -5.43
C LYS A 25 -6.01 8.39 -6.61
N ASN A 26 -5.64 8.77 -7.83
CA ASN A 26 -6.34 8.35 -9.05
C ASN A 26 -6.27 6.82 -9.24
N VAL A 27 -5.10 6.21 -9.03
CA VAL A 27 -4.91 4.76 -9.17
C VAL A 27 -5.73 3.98 -8.13
N LEU A 28 -5.82 4.48 -6.90
CA LEU A 28 -6.63 3.86 -5.84
C LEU A 28 -8.12 3.85 -6.18
N GLU A 29 -8.65 4.88 -6.85
CA GLU A 29 -10.04 4.90 -7.31
C GLU A 29 -10.30 3.79 -8.34
N VAL A 30 -9.37 3.58 -9.27
CA VAL A 30 -9.43 2.48 -10.25
C VAL A 30 -9.33 1.12 -9.56
N LEU A 31 -8.40 0.97 -8.60
CA LEU A 31 -8.21 -0.26 -7.84
C LEU A 31 -9.44 -0.63 -7.02
N LYS A 32 -10.09 0.33 -6.34
CA LYS A 32 -11.32 0.08 -5.58
C LYS A 32 -12.45 -0.48 -6.45
N LYS A 33 -12.56 -0.03 -7.70
CA LYS A 33 -13.57 -0.53 -8.66
C LYS A 33 -13.26 -1.96 -9.12
N LYS A 34 -11.97 -2.31 -9.29
CA LYS A 34 -11.52 -3.63 -9.74
C LYS A 34 -11.37 -4.67 -8.61
N ASN A 35 -11.06 -4.25 -7.39
CA ASN A 35 -10.76 -5.11 -6.24
C ASN A 35 -12.00 -5.39 -5.37
N LYS A 36 -13.09 -5.88 -5.96
CA LYS A 36 -14.33 -6.16 -5.24
C LYS A 36 -14.13 -7.34 -4.27
N GLY A 37 -14.10 -7.06 -2.96
CA GLY A 37 -13.95 -8.07 -1.91
C GLY A 37 -12.52 -8.53 -1.62
N GLY A 38 -11.51 -7.88 -2.24
CA GLY A 38 -10.11 -8.17 -1.94
C GLY A 38 -9.59 -7.40 -0.73
N VAL A 39 -8.32 -7.66 -0.38
CA VAL A 39 -7.61 -6.98 0.72
C VAL A 39 -7.65 -5.46 0.51
N ASN A 40 -7.85 -4.71 1.59
CA ASN A 40 -7.82 -3.25 1.54
C ASN A 40 -6.42 -2.74 1.14
N ILE A 41 -6.33 -2.07 -0.01
CA ILE A 41 -5.06 -1.55 -0.55
C ILE A 41 -4.83 -0.14 -0.01
N LYS A 42 -3.71 0.06 0.70
CA LYS A 42 -3.31 1.35 1.29
C LYS A 42 -2.42 2.15 0.32
N PRO A 43 -2.40 3.49 0.40
CA PRO A 43 -1.61 4.34 -0.51
C PRO A 43 -0.13 3.96 -0.62
N PHE A 44 0.52 3.64 0.50
CA PHE A 44 1.95 3.26 0.50
C PHE A 44 2.21 1.98 -0.31
N GLN A 45 1.24 1.06 -0.39
CA GLN A 45 1.38 -0.18 -1.14
C GLN A 45 1.42 0.12 -2.63
N VAL A 46 0.61 1.07 -3.10
CA VAL A 46 0.67 1.54 -4.48
C VAL A 46 2.01 2.24 -4.74
N LYS A 47 2.47 3.12 -3.83
CA LYS A 47 3.77 3.81 -3.95
C LYS A 47 4.93 2.85 -4.14
N ASN A 48 4.94 1.72 -3.43
CA ASN A 48 6.00 0.70 -3.53
C ASN A 48 6.07 0.01 -4.91
N HIS A 49 5.03 0.11 -5.73
CA HIS A 49 4.99 -0.46 -7.09
C HIS A 49 5.22 0.59 -8.17
N MET A 50 5.66 1.80 -7.80
CA MET A 50 5.87 2.90 -8.73
C MET A 50 7.34 3.22 -8.88
N TRP A 51 7.76 3.47 -10.12
CA TRP A 51 9.02 4.14 -10.41
C TRP A 51 8.71 5.50 -11.05
N LEU A 52 9.01 6.56 -10.30
CA LEU A 52 8.68 7.93 -10.69
C LEU A 52 9.94 8.73 -11.07
N PHE A 53 9.80 9.53 -12.12
CA PHE A 53 10.78 10.49 -12.59
C PHE A 53 10.14 11.88 -12.53
N VAL A 54 10.74 12.82 -11.78
CA VAL A 54 10.22 14.18 -11.62
C VAL A 54 11.29 15.18 -12.00
N ASN A 55 10.99 16.07 -12.93
CA ASN A 55 11.81 17.25 -13.19
C ASN A 55 10.91 18.47 -13.06
N CYS A 56 11.27 19.42 -12.18
CA CYS A 56 10.43 20.58 -11.93
C CYS A 56 11.24 21.84 -11.67
N LEU A 57 10.61 22.97 -12.00
CA LEU A 57 11.07 24.30 -11.66
C LEU A 57 10.25 24.84 -10.50
N ILE A 58 10.91 25.16 -9.38
CA ILE A 58 10.28 25.60 -8.13
C ILE A 58 10.79 26.99 -7.80
N VAL A 59 9.86 27.89 -7.47
CA VAL A 59 10.18 29.26 -7.01
C VAL A 59 10.71 29.19 -5.58
N ASN A 60 11.91 29.73 -5.35
CA ASN A 60 12.56 29.81 -4.04
C ASN A 60 12.55 28.48 -3.25
N PRO A 61 13.13 27.39 -3.80
CA PRO A 61 13.09 26.08 -3.14
C PRO A 61 13.86 26.09 -1.84
N THR A 62 13.32 25.41 -0.82
CA THR A 62 14.01 25.16 0.45
C THR A 62 14.42 23.70 0.54
N PHE A 63 15.55 23.44 1.20
CA PHE A 63 16.10 22.09 1.37
C PHE A 63 16.36 21.81 2.84
N ASP A 64 16.49 20.54 3.21
CA ASP A 64 16.82 20.12 4.56
C ASP A 64 18.26 20.45 4.99
N SER A 65 19.17 20.52 4.02
CA SER A 65 20.61 20.62 4.22
C SER A 65 21.32 21.23 3.01
N GLN A 66 22.62 21.52 3.16
CA GLN A 66 23.44 22.08 2.09
C GLN A 66 23.65 21.11 0.91
N THR A 67 23.58 19.80 1.14
CA THR A 67 23.67 18.81 0.05
C THR A 67 22.42 18.81 -0.84
N LYS A 68 21.32 19.45 -0.38
CA LYS A 68 20.08 19.66 -1.14
C LYS A 68 19.43 18.38 -1.66
N GLU A 69 19.63 17.28 -0.94
CA GLU A 69 19.13 15.97 -1.35
C GLU A 69 17.61 15.81 -1.16
N ASN A 70 17.02 16.58 -0.23
CA ASN A 70 15.59 16.56 0.07
C ASN A 70 14.98 17.97 0.07
N MET A 71 14.00 18.21 -0.82
CA MET A 71 13.31 19.50 -0.93
C MET A 71 12.12 19.58 0.05
N THR A 72 12.06 20.65 0.84
CA THR A 72 11.15 20.78 2.00
C THR A 72 10.01 21.77 1.80
N LEU A 73 10.04 22.59 0.76
CA LEU A 73 9.04 23.63 0.48
C LEU A 73 7.66 23.01 0.31
N GLN A 74 6.62 23.64 0.86
CA GLN A 74 5.25 23.13 0.75
C GLN A 74 4.68 23.38 -0.64
N ALA A 75 3.84 22.45 -1.12
CA ALA A 75 3.27 22.50 -2.48
C ALA A 75 2.51 23.79 -2.80
N LYS A 76 1.89 24.42 -1.78
CA LYS A 76 1.21 25.72 -1.91
C LYS A 76 2.13 26.87 -2.34
N SER A 77 3.44 26.73 -2.09
CA SER A 77 4.46 27.75 -2.33
C SER A 77 5.34 27.45 -3.54
N PHE A 78 5.03 26.42 -4.34
CA PHE A 78 5.84 26.05 -5.50
C PHE A 78 5.86 27.12 -6.60
N GLY A 79 4.87 28.02 -6.62
CA GLY A 79 4.67 28.98 -7.72
C GLY A 79 4.05 28.35 -8.97
N SER A 80 3.77 27.05 -8.95
CA SER A 80 3.09 26.31 -10.02
C SER A 80 2.31 25.12 -9.46
N LYS A 81 1.37 24.59 -10.25
CA LYS A 81 0.60 23.39 -9.90
C LYS A 81 0.81 22.31 -10.95
N CYS A 82 1.14 21.10 -10.50
CA CYS A 82 1.19 19.93 -11.37
C CYS A 82 -0.22 19.33 -11.45
N THR A 83 -0.82 19.34 -12.64
CA THR A 83 -2.10 18.68 -12.92
C THR A 83 -1.89 17.64 -14.01
N PHE A 84 -2.55 16.48 -13.87
CA PHE A 84 -2.44 15.39 -14.83
C PHE A 84 -3.67 15.40 -15.73
N SER A 85 -3.45 15.27 -17.04
CA SER A 85 -4.54 15.07 -17.99
C SER A 85 -5.17 13.69 -17.79
N GLU A 86 -6.44 13.55 -18.16
CA GLU A 86 -7.12 12.25 -18.15
C GLU A 86 -6.38 11.22 -19.02
N LYS A 87 -5.82 11.67 -20.15
CA LYS A 87 -4.99 10.83 -21.03
C LYS A 87 -3.80 10.22 -20.28
N PHE A 88 -3.12 11.00 -19.44
CA PHE A 88 -2.01 10.51 -18.63
C PHE A 88 -2.47 9.48 -17.60
N ILE A 89 -3.54 9.78 -16.86
CA ILE A 89 -4.09 8.86 -15.84
C ILE A 89 -4.56 7.54 -16.47
N ASN A 90 -5.18 7.60 -17.65
CA ASN A 90 -5.59 6.43 -18.40
C ASN A 90 -4.38 5.61 -18.88
N ALA A 91 -3.28 6.26 -19.29
CA ALA A 91 -2.05 5.58 -19.65
C ALA A 91 -1.41 4.88 -18.43
N VAL A 92 -1.34 5.55 -17.28
CA VAL A 92 -0.85 4.97 -16.02
C VAL A 92 -1.71 3.77 -15.60
N SER A 93 -3.03 3.85 -15.78
CA SER A 93 -3.93 2.73 -15.46
C SER A 93 -3.73 1.52 -16.36
N LYS A 94 -3.17 1.72 -17.56
CA LYS A 94 -2.86 0.67 -18.55
C LYS A 94 -1.38 0.24 -18.55
N SER A 95 -0.52 0.87 -17.74
CA SER A 95 0.92 0.59 -17.73
C SER A 95 1.29 -0.69 -16.98
N GLY A 96 0.32 -1.47 -16.50
CA GLY A 96 0.54 -2.66 -15.67
C GLY A 96 0.62 -2.38 -14.17
N LEU A 97 0.60 -1.10 -13.74
CA LEU A 97 0.62 -0.73 -12.33
C LEU A 97 -0.58 -1.31 -11.57
N VAL A 98 -1.77 -1.19 -12.14
CA VAL A 98 -3.02 -1.67 -11.54
C VAL A 98 -2.98 -3.20 -11.40
N GLU A 99 -2.55 -3.89 -12.45
CA GLU A 99 -2.44 -5.35 -12.50
C GLU A 99 -1.39 -5.87 -11.51
N SER A 100 -0.25 -5.18 -11.40
CA SER A 100 0.84 -5.51 -10.47
C SER A 100 0.35 -5.42 -9.02
N VAL A 101 -0.31 -4.31 -8.65
CA VAL A 101 -0.84 -4.12 -7.29
C VAL A 101 -1.96 -5.11 -6.97
N LEU A 102 -2.85 -5.42 -7.92
CA LEU A 102 -3.89 -6.45 -7.72
C LEU A 102 -3.30 -7.84 -7.52
N THR A 103 -2.26 -8.18 -8.28
CA THR A 103 -1.55 -9.46 -8.15
C THR A 103 -0.88 -9.57 -6.78
N TRP A 104 -0.20 -8.52 -6.36
CA TRP A 104 0.38 -8.42 -5.01
C TRP A 104 -0.69 -8.56 -3.92
N ALA A 105 -1.84 -7.89 -4.06
CA ALA A 105 -2.93 -7.94 -3.09
C ALA A 105 -3.52 -9.37 -2.96
N LYS A 106 -3.71 -10.07 -4.08
CA LYS A 106 -4.16 -11.47 -4.10
C LYS A 106 -3.15 -12.39 -3.41
N PHE A 107 -1.86 -12.26 -3.75
CA PHE A 107 -0.79 -13.06 -3.14
C PHE A 107 -0.71 -12.83 -1.63
N LYS A 108 -0.87 -11.57 -1.20
CA LYS A 108 -0.88 -11.21 0.22
C LYS A 108 -2.05 -11.89 0.95
N ALA A 109 -3.25 -11.85 0.38
CA ALA A 109 -4.43 -12.50 0.93
C ALA A 109 -4.23 -14.02 1.07
N GLN A 110 -3.71 -14.67 0.01
CA GLN A 110 -3.45 -16.09 0.02
C GLN A 110 -2.39 -16.47 1.06
N THR A 111 -1.33 -15.67 1.19
CA THR A 111 -0.29 -15.88 2.20
C THR A 111 -0.84 -15.76 3.62
N GLU A 112 -1.75 -14.80 3.86
CA GLU A 112 -2.41 -14.63 5.16
C GLU A 112 -3.37 -15.79 5.48
N LEU A 113 -4.12 -16.27 4.48
CA LEU A 113 -4.95 -17.46 4.61
C LEU A 113 -4.13 -18.71 4.92
N VAL A 114 -3.00 -18.93 4.23
CA VAL A 114 -2.10 -20.06 4.50
C VAL A 114 -1.53 -20.00 5.92
N LYS A 115 -1.19 -18.81 6.42
CA LYS A 115 -0.75 -18.63 7.82
C LYS A 115 -1.86 -18.90 8.83
N ALA A 116 -3.11 -18.66 8.47
CA ALA A 116 -4.28 -18.93 9.30
C ALA A 116 -4.72 -20.39 9.24
N SER A 117 -4.52 -21.07 8.11
CA SER A 117 -4.87 -22.48 7.92
C SER A 117 -3.83 -23.40 8.56
N GLY A 118 -4.20 -24.14 9.61
CA GLY A 118 -3.40 -25.26 10.10
C GLY A 118 -2.94 -25.20 11.56
N LYS A 119 -3.32 -24.18 12.34
CA LYS A 119 -3.23 -24.31 13.80
C LYS A 119 -4.47 -25.02 14.32
N LYS A 120 -4.33 -26.27 14.80
CA LYS A 120 -5.32 -26.88 15.69
C LYS A 120 -5.61 -25.87 16.80
N GLN A 121 -6.81 -25.30 16.80
CA GLN A 121 -7.27 -24.44 17.88
C GLN A 121 -7.57 -25.36 19.06
N SER A 122 -6.83 -25.23 20.17
CA SER A 122 -7.05 -26.04 21.38
C SER A 122 -8.23 -25.56 22.22
N LYS A 123 -8.79 -24.38 21.92
CA LYS A 123 -9.94 -23.81 22.64
C LYS A 123 -10.88 -23.13 21.66
N LEU A 124 -12.14 -23.55 21.66
CA LEU A 124 -13.20 -22.93 20.87
C LEU A 124 -13.86 -21.84 21.72
N LYS A 125 -13.61 -20.57 21.40
CA LYS A 125 -14.27 -19.43 22.08
C LYS A 125 -15.52 -19.01 21.29
N GLY A 126 -16.64 -18.78 21.99
CA GLY A 126 -17.85 -18.21 21.39
C GLY A 126 -19.08 -19.12 21.37
N ILE A 127 -19.02 -20.30 21.98
CA ILE A 127 -20.19 -21.19 22.16
C ILE A 127 -20.58 -21.16 23.65
N PRO A 128 -21.66 -20.45 24.05
CA PRO A 128 -21.97 -20.17 25.46
C PRO A 128 -22.20 -21.39 26.36
N LYS A 129 -22.47 -22.57 25.77
CA LYS A 129 -22.74 -23.83 26.50
C LYS A 129 -21.68 -24.91 26.25
N LEU A 130 -20.61 -24.60 25.51
CA LEU A 130 -19.56 -25.57 25.25
C LEU A 130 -18.57 -25.56 26.40
N GLU A 131 -18.45 -26.69 27.09
CA GLU A 131 -17.32 -26.95 27.97
C GLU A 131 -16.31 -27.84 27.24
N ASP A 132 -15.20 -27.24 26.80
CA ASP A 132 -14.11 -27.97 26.17
C ASP A 132 -13.42 -28.88 27.19
N ALA A 133 -13.19 -30.15 26.81
CA ALA A 133 -12.32 -31.03 27.59
C ALA A 133 -10.91 -30.45 27.67
N ASN A 134 -10.21 -30.70 28.79
CA ASN A 134 -8.89 -30.11 29.08
C ASN A 134 -7.87 -30.24 27.92
N ASP A 135 -7.92 -31.38 27.22
CA ASP A 135 -7.01 -31.73 26.13
C ASP A 135 -7.69 -31.73 24.74
N ALA A 136 -8.86 -31.11 24.61
CA ALA A 136 -9.56 -30.94 23.34
C ALA A 136 -8.65 -30.25 22.29
N GLY A 137 -8.58 -30.82 21.09
CA GLY A 137 -7.74 -30.29 20.01
C GLY A 137 -6.21 -30.50 20.17
N THR A 138 -5.75 -31.18 21.22
CA THR A 138 -4.32 -31.50 21.45
C THR A 138 -3.91 -32.86 20.84
N LYS A 139 -2.71 -33.37 21.17
CA LYS A 139 -2.27 -34.72 20.80
C LYS A 139 -3.05 -35.82 21.53
N ASN A 140 -3.53 -35.53 22.74
CA ASN A 140 -4.31 -36.44 23.57
C ASN A 140 -5.81 -36.40 23.25
N ALA A 141 -6.24 -35.60 22.27
CA ALA A 141 -7.65 -35.44 21.94
C ALA A 141 -8.37 -36.77 21.61
N HIS A 142 -7.63 -37.79 21.16
CA HIS A 142 -8.16 -39.14 20.90
C HIS A 142 -8.62 -39.88 22.17
N LEU A 143 -8.20 -39.43 23.36
CA LEU A 143 -8.62 -39.97 24.66
C LEU A 143 -9.93 -39.35 25.17
N TYR A 144 -10.45 -38.34 24.48
CA TYR A 144 -11.63 -37.59 24.89
C TYR A 144 -12.73 -37.71 23.85
N THR A 145 -13.98 -37.75 24.32
CA THR A 145 -15.18 -37.89 23.48
C THR A 145 -16.07 -36.68 23.70
N LEU A 146 -16.58 -36.11 22.60
CA LEU A 146 -17.62 -35.09 22.66
C LEU A 146 -18.96 -35.76 22.96
N ILE A 147 -19.64 -35.30 24.01
CA ILE A 147 -21.00 -35.71 24.33
C ILE A 147 -21.93 -34.62 23.80
N LEU A 148 -22.91 -35.02 22.99
CA LEU A 148 -23.88 -34.15 22.32
C LEU A 148 -25.19 -34.06 23.10
#